data_AF-A0AAV0PDH5-F1
#
_entry.id   AF-A0AAV0PDH5-F1
#
_cell.length_a   1.000
_cell.length_b   1.000
_cell.length_c   1.000
_cell.angle_alpha   90.00
_cell.angle_beta   90.00
_cell.angle_gamma   90.00
#
_symmetry.space_group_name_H-M   'P 1'
#
loop_
_entity.id
_entity.type
_entity.pdbx_description
1 polymer ?
#
loop_
_entity_poly.entity_id
_entity_poly.type
_entity_poly.pdbx_seq_one_letter_code
_entity_poly.pdbx_strand_id
1 'polypeptide(L)'
;MGSLLPVAGRQPRYSQLYVFDPQTELADRLANFSSSEHSLRPDIVTGLMKLFDVTNELVKSFRRVRSQLLDPASANLRLRIVGARDTTSRQYELPTGAELAGLIPGDFLPDDEGRDIIIDHCSEGLKRITTVHPKYDALHFPVLFPYGEDGFHVGIPYDPVHTAPTPDWIQIPESLIIQNTGAPIQSITSEIYADFSNQFHSASYLTERSIVTPTNSNVTEINSHMLALVPGRGQTYFSSDTLHTDATDPARLEAEYPTEFLNNLSFNGCPEHQIDLKVFTPIMLLRNLNPDIGLCNGTRLMVIYLGHYVIRGVIMGGTFDGKTVAIPRIVLNVNDHRWPFVLKRRQFPIRLCYAMTINKSQGQTLHSVGVYLPKPVFSHGQLYVAISRVKSAAGLRFLILNDDKTPFNHTRNIVYSEAFTDL
;
A
#
# COMPACT_ATOMS: atom_id res chain seq x y z
N MET A 1 -4.63 -13.61 -6.88
CA MET A 1 -4.68 -15.03 -6.48
C MET A 1 -5.69 -15.77 -7.34
N GLY A 2 -5.42 -17.04 -7.65
CA GLY A 2 -6.35 -17.91 -8.39
C GLY A 2 -7.15 -18.79 -7.44
N SER A 3 -7.96 -19.70 -7.99
CA SER A 3 -8.65 -20.78 -7.26
C SER A 3 -7.67 -21.74 -6.57
N LEU A 4 -8.19 -22.56 -5.64
CA LEU A 4 -7.42 -23.61 -4.97
C LEU A 4 -6.94 -24.69 -5.95
N LEU A 5 -7.79 -25.07 -6.91
CA LEU A 5 -7.46 -26.04 -7.97
C LEU A 5 -7.45 -25.36 -9.35
N PRO A 6 -6.57 -25.76 -10.29
CA PRO A 6 -6.60 -25.27 -11.65
C PRO A 6 -7.88 -25.73 -12.38
N VAL A 7 -8.26 -24.97 -13.40
CA VAL A 7 -9.31 -25.39 -14.35
C VAL A 7 -8.83 -26.64 -15.08
N ALA A 8 -9.73 -27.59 -15.31
CA ALA A 8 -9.42 -28.87 -15.96
C ALA A 8 -8.58 -28.67 -17.24
N GLY A 9 -7.46 -29.38 -17.34
CA GLY A 9 -6.54 -29.32 -18.47
C GLY A 9 -5.55 -28.15 -18.48
N ARG A 10 -5.54 -27.28 -17.47
CA ARG A 10 -4.52 -26.21 -17.31
C ARG A 10 -3.48 -26.58 -16.25
N GLN A 11 -2.24 -26.12 -16.46
CA GLN A 11 -1.18 -26.29 -15.47
C GLN A 11 -1.45 -25.44 -14.21
N PRO A 12 -1.10 -25.96 -13.02
CA PRO A 12 -1.24 -25.22 -11.76
C PRO A 12 -0.30 -24.02 -11.72
N ARG A 13 -0.80 -22.88 -11.20
CA ARG A 13 -0.03 -21.64 -11.05
C ARG A 13 -0.33 -20.94 -9.72
N TYR A 14 0.60 -20.09 -9.29
CA TYR A 14 0.47 -19.27 -8.07
C TYR A 14 0.17 -20.11 -6.82
N SER A 15 -0.92 -19.82 -6.10
CA SER A 15 -1.36 -20.54 -4.90
C SER A 15 -1.73 -22.00 -5.16
N GLN A 16 -2.09 -22.37 -6.39
CA GLN A 16 -2.45 -23.76 -6.76
C GLN A 16 -1.28 -24.73 -6.58
N LEU A 17 -0.04 -24.25 -6.69
CA LEU A 17 1.17 -25.06 -6.52
C LEU A 17 1.31 -25.62 -5.10
N TYR A 18 0.64 -25.02 -4.11
CA TYR A 18 0.63 -25.55 -2.75
C TYR A 18 -0.41 -26.66 -2.54
N VAL A 19 -1.36 -26.82 -3.48
CA VAL A 19 -2.57 -27.65 -3.33
C VAL A 19 -2.66 -28.78 -4.35
N PHE A 20 -2.30 -28.56 -5.62
CA PHE A 20 -2.67 -29.44 -6.74
C PHE A 20 -1.99 -30.82 -6.75
N ASP A 21 -0.67 -30.92 -6.58
CA ASP A 21 0.05 -32.20 -6.45
C ASP A 21 1.46 -32.00 -5.84
N PRO A 22 1.80 -32.63 -4.69
CA PRO A 22 3.14 -32.54 -4.11
C PRO A 22 4.26 -33.21 -4.91
N GLN A 23 3.97 -34.21 -5.75
CA GLN A 23 5.00 -34.94 -6.49
C GLN A 23 5.51 -34.16 -7.71
N THR A 24 4.64 -33.34 -8.31
CA THR A 24 5.00 -32.50 -9.46
C THR A 24 5.32 -31.06 -9.07
N GLU A 25 5.09 -30.65 -7.81
CA GLU A 25 5.22 -29.26 -7.37
C GLU A 25 6.56 -28.59 -7.75
N LEU A 26 7.68 -29.28 -7.54
CA LEU A 26 9.00 -28.74 -7.91
C LEU A 26 9.14 -28.59 -9.43
N ALA A 27 8.70 -29.60 -10.19
CA ALA A 27 8.75 -29.58 -11.65
C ALA A 27 7.84 -28.47 -12.21
N ASP A 28 6.64 -28.31 -11.66
CA ASP A 28 5.68 -27.28 -12.05
C ASP A 28 6.18 -25.87 -11.69
N ARG A 29 6.86 -25.69 -10.55
CA ARG A 29 7.51 -24.42 -10.18
C ARG A 29 8.64 -24.08 -11.14
N LEU A 30 9.49 -25.04 -11.46
CA LEU A 30 10.57 -24.84 -12.43
C LEU A 30 10.00 -24.53 -13.82
N ALA A 31 8.99 -25.27 -14.28
CA ALA A 31 8.38 -25.08 -15.59
C ALA A 31 7.65 -23.74 -15.73
N ASN A 32 6.96 -23.27 -14.69
CA ASN A 32 6.22 -22.00 -14.73
C ASN A 32 7.12 -20.76 -14.78
N PHE A 33 8.36 -20.85 -14.29
CA PHE A 33 9.24 -19.68 -14.10
C PHE A 33 10.62 -19.81 -14.76
N SER A 34 10.94 -20.95 -15.39
CA SER A 34 12.11 -21.07 -16.25
C SER A 34 11.84 -20.40 -17.59
N SER A 35 12.77 -19.53 -18.01
CA SER A 35 12.78 -18.93 -19.35
C SER A 35 14.04 -19.38 -20.07
N SER A 36 14.09 -19.22 -21.39
CA SER A 36 15.23 -19.62 -22.23
C SER A 36 16.56 -18.93 -21.84
N GLU A 37 16.51 -17.83 -21.10
CA GLU A 37 17.69 -17.04 -20.72
C GLU A 37 18.19 -17.31 -19.30
N HIS A 38 17.34 -17.82 -18.39
CA HIS A 38 17.70 -18.07 -16.98
C HIS A 38 17.07 -19.36 -16.44
N SER A 39 17.91 -20.36 -16.17
CA SER A 39 17.49 -21.59 -15.50
C SER A 39 17.47 -21.39 -13.98
N LEU A 40 16.33 -21.69 -13.35
CA LEU A 40 16.22 -21.71 -11.89
C LEU A 40 17.00 -22.88 -11.29
N ARG A 41 17.65 -22.64 -10.15
CA ARG A 41 18.41 -23.64 -9.39
C ARG A 41 17.46 -24.52 -8.55
N PRO A 42 17.32 -25.83 -8.83
CA PRO A 42 16.37 -26.70 -8.14
C PRO A 42 16.61 -26.84 -6.64
N ASP A 43 17.89 -26.78 -6.23
CA ASP A 43 18.31 -26.87 -4.84
C ASP A 43 17.82 -25.68 -4.01
N ILE A 44 17.90 -24.46 -4.55
CA ILE A 44 17.38 -23.24 -3.89
C ILE A 44 15.86 -23.30 -3.79
N VAL A 45 15.16 -23.69 -4.87
CA VAL A 45 13.70 -23.81 -4.86
C VAL A 45 13.25 -24.85 -3.83
N THR A 46 13.96 -25.99 -3.73
CA THR A 46 13.68 -27.03 -2.73
C THR A 46 13.95 -26.54 -1.30
N GLY A 47 15.04 -25.80 -1.09
CA GLY A 47 15.36 -25.19 0.20
C GLY A 47 14.25 -24.24 0.67
N LEU A 48 13.82 -23.33 -0.21
CA LEU A 48 12.73 -22.39 0.07
C LEU A 48 11.39 -23.10 0.32
N MET A 49 11.07 -24.16 -0.42
CA MET A 49 9.86 -24.96 -0.17
C MET A 49 9.85 -25.55 1.23
N LYS A 50 10.96 -26.19 1.65
CA LYS A 50 11.09 -26.77 2.99
C LYS A 50 11.02 -25.70 4.07
N LEU A 51 11.70 -24.58 3.86
CA LEU A 51 11.66 -23.44 4.77
C LEU A 51 10.21 -22.99 5.00
N PHE A 52 9.47 -22.70 3.92
CA PHE A 52 8.10 -22.20 4.06
C PHE A 52 7.11 -23.24 4.59
N ASP A 53 7.29 -24.53 4.31
CA ASP A 53 6.45 -25.57 4.90
C ASP A 53 6.59 -25.61 6.44
N VAL A 54 7.75 -25.21 6.98
CA VAL A 54 8.03 -25.16 8.43
C VAL A 54 7.66 -23.81 9.04
N THR A 55 7.99 -22.70 8.38
CA THR A 55 7.91 -21.36 8.99
C THR A 55 6.62 -20.61 8.64
N ASN A 56 6.07 -20.80 7.44
CA ASN A 56 5.01 -19.94 6.93
C ASN A 56 3.60 -20.46 7.26
N GLU A 57 2.86 -19.73 8.09
CA GLU A 57 1.51 -20.14 8.52
C GLU A 57 0.47 -20.09 7.38
N LEU A 58 0.65 -19.21 6.39
CA LEU A 58 -0.21 -19.22 5.19
C LEU A 58 0.03 -20.49 4.39
N VAL A 59 1.29 -20.89 4.18
CA VAL A 59 1.62 -22.15 3.50
C VAL A 59 1.04 -23.33 4.26
N LYS A 60 1.20 -23.41 5.57
CA LYS A 60 0.57 -24.46 6.41
C LYS A 60 -0.95 -24.50 6.22
N SER A 61 -1.60 -23.34 6.12
CA SER A 61 -3.04 -23.24 5.84
C SER A 61 -3.40 -23.82 4.47
N PHE A 62 -2.65 -23.46 3.41
CA PHE A 62 -2.82 -24.07 2.08
C PHE A 62 -2.57 -25.59 2.09
N ARG A 63 -1.56 -26.07 2.82
CA ARG A 63 -1.27 -27.51 2.98
C ARG A 63 -2.38 -28.23 3.73
N ARG A 64 -3.00 -27.60 4.73
CA ARG A 64 -4.17 -28.14 5.44
C ARG A 64 -5.39 -28.27 4.54
N VAL A 65 -5.66 -27.25 3.72
CA VAL A 65 -6.72 -27.29 2.70
C VAL A 65 -6.50 -28.47 1.75
N ARG A 66 -5.26 -28.65 1.26
CA ARG A 66 -4.89 -29.79 0.41
C ARG A 66 -5.25 -31.13 1.06
N SER A 67 -4.83 -31.35 2.31
CA SER A 67 -5.11 -32.61 3.01
C SER A 67 -6.61 -32.91 3.12
N GLN A 68 -7.45 -31.88 3.22
CA GLN A 68 -8.91 -32.03 3.26
C GLN A 68 -9.54 -32.22 1.88
N LEU A 69 -8.97 -31.61 0.82
CA LEU A 69 -9.43 -31.80 -0.56
C LEU A 69 -9.12 -33.19 -1.13
N LEU A 70 -8.15 -33.91 -0.55
CA LEU A 70 -7.86 -35.31 -0.88
C LEU A 70 -8.91 -36.27 -0.30
N ASP A 71 -9.76 -35.81 0.62
CA ASP A 71 -10.88 -36.60 1.15
C ASP A 71 -12.09 -36.47 0.20
N PRO A 72 -12.56 -37.59 -0.41
CA PRO A 72 -13.71 -37.58 -1.32
C PRO A 72 -15.04 -37.15 -0.67
N ALA A 73 -15.11 -37.01 0.66
CA ALA A 73 -16.28 -36.48 1.37
C ALA A 73 -16.31 -34.94 1.49
N SER A 74 -15.24 -34.24 1.12
CA SER A 74 -15.10 -32.79 1.30
C SER A 74 -15.79 -32.00 0.18
N ALA A 75 -16.94 -31.40 0.49
CA ALA A 75 -17.65 -30.49 -0.41
C ALA A 75 -16.97 -29.11 -0.50
N ASN A 76 -16.96 -28.51 -1.70
CA ASN A 76 -16.65 -27.11 -2.04
C ASN A 76 -16.02 -26.26 -0.92
N LEU A 77 -14.78 -26.58 -0.52
CA LEU A 77 -14.07 -25.86 0.52
C LEU A 77 -13.61 -24.49 -0.01
N ARG A 78 -13.81 -23.44 0.79
CA ARG A 78 -13.23 -22.11 0.55
C ARG A 78 -12.24 -21.77 1.65
N LEU A 79 -11.11 -21.17 1.27
CA LEU A 79 -10.12 -20.63 2.21
C LEU A 79 -10.36 -19.13 2.39
N ARG A 80 -10.66 -18.70 3.62
CA ARG A 80 -10.79 -17.28 3.99
C ARG A 80 -9.52 -16.85 4.70
N ILE A 81 -8.74 -15.95 4.11
CA ILE A 81 -7.62 -15.28 4.78
C ILE A 81 -8.17 -14.00 5.42
N VAL A 82 -7.98 -13.87 6.73
CA VAL A 82 -8.58 -12.81 7.55
C VAL A 82 -7.74 -11.53 7.44
N GLY A 83 -8.39 -10.39 7.20
CA GLY A 83 -7.73 -9.09 7.05
C GLY A 83 -8.07 -8.04 8.11
N ALA A 84 -9.13 -8.19 8.91
CA ALA A 84 -9.35 -7.36 10.11
C ALA A 84 -9.30 -8.23 11.37
N ARG A 85 -8.34 -7.96 12.25
CA ARG A 85 -8.28 -8.56 13.59
C ARG A 85 -8.66 -7.50 14.62
N ASP A 86 -9.37 -7.90 15.67
CA ASP A 86 -9.67 -7.03 16.81
C ASP A 86 -8.38 -6.44 17.39
N THR A 87 -8.50 -5.25 17.95
CA THR A 87 -7.50 -4.22 18.23
C THR A 87 -6.33 -4.59 19.16
N THR A 88 -6.07 -5.87 19.40
CA THR A 88 -5.04 -6.39 20.30
C THR A 88 -3.90 -7.15 19.63
N SER A 89 -4.00 -7.51 18.34
CA SER A 89 -2.89 -8.16 17.64
C SER A 89 -1.73 -7.18 17.46
N ARG A 90 -0.63 -7.41 18.19
CA ARG A 90 0.58 -6.59 18.10
C ARG A 90 1.28 -6.82 16.77
N GLN A 91 1.85 -5.75 16.24
CA GLN A 91 2.49 -5.64 14.92
C GLN A 91 3.61 -6.68 14.64
N TYR A 92 4.08 -7.41 15.66
CA TYR A 92 5.27 -8.27 15.58
C TYR A 92 5.14 -9.61 16.32
N GLU A 93 3.94 -10.00 16.75
CA GLU A 93 3.72 -11.35 17.28
C GLU A 93 3.68 -12.36 16.13
N LEU A 94 4.31 -13.52 16.31
CA LEU A 94 4.26 -14.61 15.34
C LEU A 94 2.80 -15.00 15.16
N PRO A 95 2.27 -14.95 13.93
CA PRO A 95 0.86 -15.26 13.71
C PRO A 95 0.57 -16.73 14.00
N THR A 96 -0.65 -17.04 14.41
CA THR A 96 -1.11 -18.43 14.51
C THR A 96 -1.96 -18.82 13.30
N GLY A 97 -1.91 -20.09 12.89
CA GLY A 97 -2.64 -20.56 11.70
C GLY A 97 -4.15 -20.29 11.72
N ALA A 98 -4.79 -20.28 12.89
CA ALA A 98 -6.22 -19.96 13.03
C ALA A 98 -6.54 -18.46 12.88
N GLU A 99 -5.59 -17.58 13.20
CA GLU A 99 -5.73 -16.12 13.06
C GLU A 99 -5.51 -15.64 11.62
N LEU A 100 -4.78 -16.42 10.81
CA LEU A 100 -4.45 -16.03 9.44
C LEU A 100 -5.45 -16.53 8.41
N ALA A 101 -5.95 -17.76 8.56
CA ALA A 101 -6.87 -18.32 7.60
C ALA A 101 -7.82 -19.36 8.21
N GLY A 102 -9.08 -19.29 7.81
CA GLY A 102 -10.14 -20.23 8.18
C GLY A 102 -10.67 -21.02 6.98
N LEU A 103 -11.09 -22.25 7.25
CA LEU A 103 -11.79 -23.13 6.30
C LEU A 103 -13.29 -23.03 6.54
N ILE A 104 -14.05 -22.74 5.47
CA ILE A 104 -15.51 -22.56 5.57
C ILE A 104 -16.22 -23.42 4.53
N PRO A 105 -17.26 -24.20 4.92
CA PRO A 105 -18.19 -24.84 4.00
C PRO A 105 -19.36 -23.90 3.63
N GLY A 106 -19.69 -23.77 2.34
CA GLY A 106 -20.91 -23.08 1.85
C GLY A 106 -20.72 -21.73 1.13
N ASP A 107 -21.84 -21.03 0.88
CA ASP A 107 -21.92 -19.73 0.19
C ASP A 107 -21.97 -18.54 1.16
N PHE A 108 -21.31 -17.43 0.80
CA PHE A 108 -21.27 -16.19 1.58
C PHE A 108 -22.55 -15.35 1.43
N LEU A 109 -22.90 -14.62 2.49
CA LEU A 109 -23.76 -13.44 2.40
C LEU A 109 -22.95 -12.22 1.88
N PRO A 110 -23.58 -11.24 1.21
CA PRO A 110 -22.88 -10.20 0.44
C PRO A 110 -22.11 -9.14 1.25
N ASP A 111 -22.11 -9.19 2.58
CA ASP A 111 -21.72 -8.03 3.41
C ASP A 111 -20.25 -7.97 3.88
N ASP A 112 -19.37 -8.86 3.41
CA ASP A 112 -17.91 -8.76 3.68
C ASP A 112 -17.20 -7.96 2.57
N GLU A 113 -17.51 -6.66 2.46
CA GLU A 113 -16.82 -5.77 1.53
C GLU A 113 -15.32 -5.57 1.90
N GLY A 114 -14.45 -6.25 1.16
CA GLY A 114 -13.10 -5.75 0.82
C GLY A 114 -11.99 -5.89 1.87
N ARG A 115 -12.23 -6.54 3.01
CA ARG A 115 -11.19 -6.74 4.04
C ARG A 115 -10.55 -8.12 4.03
N ASP A 116 -11.25 -9.16 3.59
CA ASP A 116 -10.74 -10.54 3.63
C ASP A 116 -10.49 -11.10 2.22
N ILE A 117 -9.55 -12.06 2.11
CA ILE A 117 -9.28 -12.75 0.84
C ILE A 117 -9.95 -14.12 0.85
N ILE A 118 -10.92 -14.31 -0.05
CA ILE A 118 -11.64 -15.59 -0.20
C ILE A 118 -11.14 -16.31 -1.46
N ILE A 119 -10.59 -17.49 -1.25
CA ILE A 119 -10.10 -18.38 -2.31
C ILE A 119 -11.08 -19.53 -2.48
N ASP A 120 -11.68 -19.60 -3.67
CA ASP A 120 -12.70 -20.61 -3.99
C ASP A 120 -12.06 -21.93 -4.44
N HIS A 121 -12.82 -23.02 -4.27
CA HIS A 121 -12.47 -24.37 -4.72
C HIS A 121 -12.05 -24.41 -6.20
N CYS A 122 -12.91 -23.92 -7.09
CA CYS A 122 -12.63 -23.73 -8.51
C CYS A 122 -13.38 -22.47 -8.98
N SER A 123 -12.69 -21.57 -9.68
CA SER A 123 -13.28 -20.35 -10.24
C SER A 123 -12.65 -20.03 -11.60
N GLU A 124 -13.38 -19.34 -12.46
CA GLU A 124 -12.95 -19.10 -13.85
C GLU A 124 -11.88 -18.00 -14.00
N GLY A 125 -11.48 -17.30 -12.92
CA GLY A 125 -10.59 -16.14 -13.02
C GLY A 125 -9.72 -15.83 -11.80
N LEU A 126 -8.63 -15.08 -12.05
CA LEU A 126 -7.76 -14.54 -10.99
C LEU A 126 -8.44 -13.38 -10.27
N LYS A 127 -8.43 -13.39 -8.94
CA LYS A 127 -8.87 -12.28 -8.09
C LYS A 127 -7.70 -11.36 -7.75
N ARG A 128 -7.92 -10.04 -7.83
CA ARG A 128 -6.95 -9.02 -7.39
C ARG A 128 -7.06 -8.82 -5.88
N ILE A 129 -5.92 -8.74 -5.20
CA ILE A 129 -5.85 -8.41 -3.77
C ILE A 129 -5.51 -6.92 -3.63
N THR A 130 -6.14 -6.25 -2.68
CA THR A 130 -5.84 -4.86 -2.37
C THR A 130 -4.46 -4.72 -1.72
N THR A 131 -3.67 -3.74 -2.12
CA THR A 131 -2.32 -3.48 -1.55
C THR A 131 -2.33 -3.07 -0.08
N VAL A 132 -3.50 -2.74 0.46
CA VAL A 132 -3.70 -2.35 1.87
C VAL A 132 -4.19 -3.50 2.76
N HIS A 133 -4.31 -4.71 2.20
CA HIS A 133 -4.64 -5.90 2.97
C HIS A 133 -3.41 -6.31 3.80
N PRO A 134 -3.53 -6.66 5.10
CA PRO A 134 -2.37 -7.00 5.93
C PRO A 134 -1.49 -8.11 5.33
N LYS A 135 -2.10 -9.13 4.73
CA LYS A 135 -1.40 -10.23 4.04
C LYS A 135 -0.90 -9.95 2.63
N TYR A 136 -1.10 -8.76 2.08
CA TYR A 136 -0.65 -8.48 0.72
C TYR A 136 0.86 -8.66 0.59
N ASP A 137 1.64 -8.10 1.52
CA ASP A 137 3.10 -8.19 1.49
C ASP A 137 3.59 -9.62 1.65
N ALA A 138 3.03 -10.37 2.61
CA ALA A 138 3.35 -11.78 2.80
C ALA A 138 3.09 -12.66 1.58
N LEU A 139 1.99 -12.39 0.86
CA LEU A 139 1.62 -13.14 -0.34
C LEU A 139 2.42 -12.71 -1.58
N HIS A 140 2.90 -11.47 -1.63
CA HIS A 140 3.67 -10.93 -2.75
C HIS A 140 5.17 -11.19 -2.59
N PHE A 141 5.70 -11.08 -1.37
CA PHE A 141 7.11 -11.16 -1.02
C PHE A 141 7.38 -12.26 0.03
N PRO A 142 7.03 -13.53 -0.24
CA PRO A 142 7.07 -14.59 0.77
C PRO A 142 8.47 -14.81 1.37
N VAL A 143 9.55 -14.53 0.63
CA VAL A 143 10.92 -14.61 1.16
C VAL A 143 11.22 -13.50 2.17
N LEU A 144 10.67 -12.30 1.98
CA LEU A 144 10.82 -11.21 2.93
C LEU A 144 9.89 -11.36 4.13
N PHE A 145 8.81 -12.12 3.99
CA PHE A 145 7.79 -12.35 5.01
C PHE A 145 7.65 -13.85 5.30
N PRO A 146 8.70 -14.49 5.86
CA PRO A 146 8.82 -15.94 5.92
C PRO A 146 7.73 -16.59 6.78
N TYR A 147 7.18 -15.89 7.78
CA TYR A 147 6.15 -16.42 8.66
C TYR A 147 4.73 -16.18 8.12
N GLY A 148 4.61 -15.41 7.04
CA GLY A 148 3.33 -14.95 6.53
C GLY A 148 2.72 -13.87 7.42
N GLU A 149 3.55 -13.11 8.13
CA GLU A 149 3.17 -12.03 9.04
C GLU A 149 2.47 -10.87 8.34
N ASP A 150 1.89 -9.95 9.12
CA ASP A 150 1.19 -8.79 8.54
C ASP A 150 2.20 -7.75 8.05
N GLY A 151 2.03 -7.33 6.80
CA GLY A 151 2.61 -6.10 6.28
C GLY A 151 1.77 -4.89 6.66
N PHE A 152 1.84 -3.84 5.83
CA PHE A 152 1.06 -2.64 6.10
C PHE A 152 -0.45 -2.88 6.03
N HIS A 153 -1.18 -2.34 7.01
CA HIS A 153 -2.63 -2.21 6.96
C HIS A 153 -3.10 -0.86 7.54
N VAL A 154 -4.33 -0.47 7.21
CA VAL A 154 -4.95 0.74 7.76
C VAL A 154 -5.18 0.55 9.27
N GLY A 155 -4.79 1.53 10.08
CA GLY A 155 -4.95 1.48 11.54
C GLY A 155 -3.79 0.83 12.30
N ILE A 156 -2.71 0.45 11.62
CA ILE A 156 -1.48 -0.05 12.26
C ILE A 156 -0.95 1.00 13.28
N PRO A 157 -0.84 0.64 14.58
CA PRO A 157 -0.35 1.57 15.59
C PRO A 157 1.12 1.89 15.35
N TYR A 158 1.52 3.14 15.60
CA TYR A 158 2.92 3.53 15.62
C TYR A 158 3.49 3.19 17.00
N ASP A 159 4.31 2.14 17.10
CA ASP A 159 5.02 1.81 18.33
C ASP A 159 6.44 2.39 18.32
N PRO A 160 6.74 3.43 19.12
CA PRO A 160 8.09 3.96 19.26
C PRO A 160 9.02 3.05 20.06
N VAL A 161 8.49 2.08 20.82
CA VAL A 161 9.23 1.13 21.66
C VAL A 161 9.27 -0.20 20.92
N HIS A 162 10.19 -0.31 19.97
CA HIS A 162 10.39 -1.54 19.20
C HIS A 162 10.58 -2.78 20.10
N THR A 163 9.68 -3.76 19.96
CA THR A 163 9.80 -5.12 20.51
C THR A 163 10.02 -6.20 19.43
N ALA A 164 10.17 -5.80 18.17
CA ALA A 164 10.58 -6.64 17.03
C ALA A 164 12.10 -6.96 17.08
N PRO A 165 12.64 -7.96 16.33
CA PRO A 165 14.06 -8.29 16.37
C PRO A 165 14.93 -7.05 16.10
N THR A 166 16.09 -6.99 16.75
CA THR A 166 16.95 -5.80 16.81
C THR A 166 17.11 -5.15 15.43
N PRO A 167 16.64 -3.91 15.22
CA PRO A 167 16.76 -3.26 13.92
C PRO A 167 18.24 -3.07 13.59
N ASP A 168 18.69 -3.67 12.50
CA ASP A 168 20.05 -3.48 12.02
C ASP A 168 20.16 -2.10 11.38
N TRP A 169 21.14 -1.32 11.84
CA TRP A 169 21.51 -0.09 11.16
C TRP A 169 22.27 -0.46 9.89
N ILE A 170 21.74 -0.03 8.75
CA ILE A 170 22.41 -0.21 7.47
C ILE A 170 22.97 1.12 7.00
N GLN A 171 24.15 1.07 6.39
CA GLN A 171 24.75 2.20 5.71
C GLN A 171 24.28 2.26 4.25
N ILE A 172 23.75 3.40 3.84
CA ILE A 172 23.40 3.69 2.45
C ILE A 172 24.65 4.23 1.73
N PRO A 173 24.96 3.75 0.51
CA PRO A 173 26.09 4.24 -0.27
C PRO A 173 26.04 5.75 -0.46
N GLU A 174 27.18 6.42 -0.26
CA GLU A 174 27.29 7.89 -0.33
C GLU A 174 26.84 8.45 -1.68
N SER A 175 27.01 7.70 -2.77
CA SER A 175 26.56 8.06 -4.12
C SER A 175 25.04 8.18 -4.27
N LEU A 176 24.26 7.64 -3.33
CA LEU A 176 22.80 7.73 -3.30
C LEU A 176 22.31 8.82 -2.34
N ILE A 177 23.18 9.41 -1.52
CA ILE A 177 22.82 10.42 -0.52
C ILE A 177 22.72 11.80 -1.14
N ILE A 178 21.62 12.50 -0.85
CA ILE A 178 21.40 13.90 -1.20
C ILE A 178 22.14 14.76 -0.18
N GLN A 179 22.99 15.66 -0.69
CA GLN A 179 23.65 16.67 0.13
C GLN A 179 22.62 17.71 0.57
N ASN A 180 22.42 17.89 1.88
CA ASN A 180 21.48 18.87 2.43
C ASN A 180 22.18 20.20 2.64
N THR A 181 21.62 21.28 2.11
CA THR A 181 22.12 22.65 2.30
C THR A 181 21.50 23.37 3.50
N GLY A 182 21.05 22.63 4.52
CA GLY A 182 20.35 23.17 5.70
C GLY A 182 18.82 23.33 5.53
N ALA A 183 18.29 22.99 4.36
CA ALA A 183 16.85 22.98 4.06
C ALA A 183 16.45 21.61 3.48
N PRO A 184 16.09 20.63 4.34
CA PRO A 184 15.90 19.24 3.89
C PRO A 184 14.86 19.07 2.79
N ILE A 185 13.68 19.69 2.95
CA ILE A 185 12.59 19.59 1.97
C ILE A 185 12.97 20.21 0.64
N GLN A 186 13.61 21.38 0.67
CA GLN A 186 14.10 22.03 -0.55
C GLN A 186 15.16 21.17 -1.24
N SER A 187 16.08 20.56 -0.47
CA SER A 187 17.15 19.72 -1.00
C SER A 187 16.59 18.50 -1.73
N ILE A 188 15.67 17.75 -1.11
CA ILE A 188 15.09 16.55 -1.75
C ILE A 188 14.15 16.90 -2.92
N THR A 189 13.39 17.98 -2.81
CA THR A 189 12.51 18.39 -3.91
C THR A 189 13.30 18.88 -5.12
N SER A 190 14.39 19.63 -4.90
CA SER A 190 15.27 20.09 -5.99
C SER A 190 16.01 18.95 -6.69
N GLU A 191 16.42 17.92 -5.94
CA GLU A 191 17.06 16.73 -6.53
C GLU A 191 16.07 15.91 -7.38
N ILE A 192 14.89 15.58 -6.83
CA ILE A 192 13.93 14.69 -7.50
C ILE A 192 13.16 15.39 -8.61
N TYR A 193 12.75 16.64 -8.35
CA TYR A 193 12.07 17.50 -9.30
C TYR A 193 13.05 18.53 -9.88
N ALA A 194 14.18 18.07 -10.40
CA ALA A 194 15.13 18.91 -11.12
C ALA A 194 14.44 19.65 -12.27
N ASP A 195 14.74 20.94 -12.46
CA ASP A 195 14.12 21.80 -13.47
C ASP A 195 12.59 21.99 -13.33
N PHE A 196 12.08 21.92 -12.09
CA PHE A 196 10.63 22.01 -11.83
C PHE A 196 9.97 23.27 -12.41
N SER A 197 10.64 24.42 -12.39
CA SER A 197 10.09 25.69 -12.89
C SER A 197 9.72 25.63 -14.38
N ASN A 198 10.42 24.82 -15.17
CA ASN A 198 10.15 24.65 -16.60
C ASN A 198 9.30 23.41 -16.87
N GLN A 199 9.29 22.41 -15.98
CA GLN A 199 8.67 21.10 -16.22
C GLN A 199 7.38 20.84 -15.44
N PHE A 200 6.92 21.75 -14.58
CA PHE A 200 5.75 21.55 -13.72
C PHE A 200 4.44 21.24 -14.49
N HIS A 201 4.36 21.56 -15.77
CA HIS A 201 3.20 21.31 -16.64
C HIS A 201 3.33 20.03 -17.48
N SER A 202 4.47 19.33 -17.41
CA SER A 202 4.73 18.13 -18.20
C SER A 202 4.25 16.87 -17.47
N ALA A 203 3.27 16.18 -18.07
CA ALA A 203 2.67 14.99 -17.48
C ALA A 203 3.65 13.81 -17.43
N SER A 204 4.42 13.58 -18.50
CA SER A 204 5.47 12.54 -18.53
C SER A 204 6.51 12.80 -17.45
N TYR A 205 6.95 14.05 -17.31
CA TYR A 205 7.83 14.47 -16.24
C TYR A 205 7.22 14.13 -14.87
N LEU A 206 6.02 14.58 -14.52
CA LEU A 206 5.50 14.32 -13.17
C LEU A 206 5.17 12.84 -12.91
N THR A 207 4.78 12.08 -13.93
CA THR A 207 4.38 10.67 -13.80
C THR A 207 5.54 9.79 -13.37
N GLU A 208 6.74 10.04 -13.87
CA GLU A 208 7.89 9.16 -13.71
C GLU A 208 8.62 9.30 -12.37
N ARG A 209 8.21 10.24 -11.52
CA ARG A 209 8.90 10.56 -10.27
C ARG A 209 7.98 10.78 -9.08
N SER A 210 8.51 10.52 -7.89
CA SER A 210 7.84 10.82 -6.62
C SER A 210 8.85 10.85 -5.47
N ILE A 211 8.54 11.62 -4.44
CA ILE A 211 9.18 11.48 -3.14
C ILE A 211 8.37 10.47 -2.30
N VAL A 212 9.04 9.61 -1.57
CA VAL A 212 8.42 8.65 -0.64
C VAL A 212 8.97 8.83 0.76
N THR A 213 8.11 8.73 1.77
CA THR A 213 8.50 8.90 3.18
C THR A 213 7.62 8.04 4.11
N PRO A 214 8.02 7.72 5.35
CA PRO A 214 7.26 6.79 6.18
C PRO A 214 5.90 7.36 6.65
N THR A 215 5.77 8.68 6.86
CA THR A 215 4.61 9.28 7.55
C THR A 215 3.79 10.22 6.67
N ASN A 216 2.49 10.35 6.95
CA ASN A 216 1.63 11.30 6.22
C ASN A 216 1.99 12.77 6.50
N SER A 217 2.49 13.11 7.70
CA SER A 217 2.85 14.50 8.04
C SER A 217 3.96 15.02 7.13
N ASN A 218 5.02 14.24 6.92
CA ASN A 218 6.09 14.61 5.99
C ASN A 218 5.60 14.68 4.54
N VAL A 219 4.66 13.81 4.15
CA VAL A 219 4.04 13.91 2.82
C VAL A 219 3.29 15.22 2.65
N THR A 220 2.51 15.64 3.65
CA THR A 220 1.79 16.91 3.61
C THR A 220 2.76 18.08 3.51
N GLU A 221 3.83 18.08 4.30
CA GLU A 221 4.86 19.13 4.29
C GLU A 221 5.54 19.28 2.92
N ILE A 222 5.98 18.17 2.31
CA ILE A 222 6.61 18.17 0.98
C ILE A 222 5.61 18.61 -0.09
N ASN A 223 4.38 18.10 -0.06
CA ASN A 223 3.37 18.45 -1.05
C ASN A 223 2.98 19.93 -0.98
N SER A 224 2.86 20.49 0.22
CA SER A 224 2.59 21.92 0.42
C SER A 224 3.74 22.78 -0.11
N HIS A 225 4.99 22.37 0.14
CA HIS A 225 6.17 23.04 -0.42
C HIS A 225 6.14 23.02 -1.96
N MET A 226 5.91 21.87 -2.58
CA MET A 226 5.83 21.74 -4.03
C MET A 226 4.69 22.57 -4.64
N LEU A 227 3.51 22.59 -4.01
CA LEU A 227 2.38 23.40 -4.49
C LEU A 227 2.69 24.91 -4.44
N ALA A 228 3.44 25.36 -3.43
CA ALA A 228 3.87 26.75 -3.34
C ALA A 228 4.74 27.17 -4.53
N LEU A 229 5.57 26.25 -5.05
CA LEU A 229 6.44 26.49 -6.22
C LEU A 229 5.70 26.52 -7.56
N VAL A 230 4.49 25.93 -7.65
CA VAL A 230 3.72 25.92 -8.90
C VAL A 230 3.26 27.34 -9.25
N PRO A 231 3.54 27.86 -10.44
CA PRO A 231 3.04 29.17 -10.87
C PRO A 231 1.51 29.21 -11.04
N GLY A 232 0.93 30.41 -10.97
CA GLY A 232 -0.49 30.64 -11.27
C GLY A 232 -1.40 30.72 -10.04
N ARG A 233 -2.68 31.00 -10.32
CA ARG A 233 -3.70 31.23 -9.29
C ARG A 233 -4.10 29.92 -8.61
N GLY A 234 -4.00 29.88 -7.29
CA GLY A 234 -4.52 28.80 -6.47
C GLY A 234 -6.03 28.88 -6.30
N GLN A 235 -6.67 27.73 -6.09
CA GLN A 235 -8.05 27.60 -5.66
C GLN A 235 -8.13 26.71 -4.43
N THR A 236 -8.84 27.20 -3.42
CA THR A 236 -9.07 26.50 -2.15
C THR A 236 -10.47 25.89 -2.14
N TYR A 237 -10.56 24.65 -1.69
CA TYR A 237 -11.82 23.91 -1.55
C TYR A 237 -12.01 23.48 -0.10
N PHE A 238 -13.02 24.06 0.56
CA PHE A 238 -13.44 23.65 1.90
C PHE A 238 -14.41 22.48 1.83
N SER A 239 -14.33 21.55 2.78
CA SER A 239 -15.29 20.46 2.93
C SER A 239 -16.58 20.95 3.60
N SER A 240 -17.61 20.12 3.53
CA SER A 240 -18.81 20.26 4.36
C SER A 240 -18.90 19.04 5.26
N ASP A 241 -18.81 19.28 6.56
CA ASP A 241 -18.67 18.27 7.60
C ASP A 241 -19.93 18.23 8.45
N THR A 242 -20.51 17.05 8.60
CA THR A 242 -21.72 16.81 9.41
C THR A 242 -21.58 15.49 10.15
N LEU A 243 -22.30 15.29 11.25
CA LEU A 243 -22.33 14.01 11.94
C LEU A 243 -23.38 13.06 11.35
N HIS A 244 -23.13 11.76 11.41
CA HIS A 244 -24.18 10.75 11.21
C HIS A 244 -25.07 10.75 12.46
N THR A 245 -26.34 11.04 12.29
CA THR A 245 -27.30 11.15 13.39
C THR A 245 -28.28 9.98 13.36
N ASP A 246 -27.90 8.86 13.98
CA ASP A 246 -28.85 7.81 14.39
C ASP A 246 -29.25 7.97 15.87
N ALA A 247 -28.84 9.08 16.49
CA ALA A 247 -29.06 9.38 17.89
C ALA A 247 -30.46 9.95 18.14
N THR A 248 -30.99 9.65 19.33
CA THR A 248 -32.27 10.16 19.84
C THR A 248 -32.31 11.69 20.01
N ASP A 249 -31.14 12.36 20.06
CA ASP A 249 -31.01 13.82 20.19
C ASP A 249 -29.83 14.38 19.36
N PRO A 250 -30.08 14.76 18.09
CA PRO A 250 -29.09 15.36 17.19
C PRO A 250 -28.54 16.70 17.70
N ALA A 251 -29.38 17.49 18.36
CA ALA A 251 -29.02 18.85 18.77
C ALA A 251 -27.97 18.84 19.87
N ARG A 252 -28.01 17.84 20.77
CA ARG A 252 -26.99 17.65 21.79
C ARG A 252 -25.62 17.31 21.18
N LEU A 253 -25.57 16.40 20.20
CA LEU A 253 -24.33 16.03 19.52
C LEU A 253 -23.71 17.20 18.75
N GLU A 254 -24.52 18.01 18.09
CA GLU A 254 -24.06 19.22 17.40
C GLU A 254 -23.51 20.28 18.37
N ALA A 255 -24.07 20.37 19.58
CA ALA A 255 -23.56 21.25 20.63
C ALA A 255 -22.25 20.72 21.26
N GLU A 256 -22.10 19.41 21.41
CA GLU A 256 -20.88 18.77 21.93
C GLU A 256 -19.73 18.80 20.92
N TYR A 257 -20.03 18.75 19.62
CA TYR A 257 -19.05 18.69 18.53
C TYR A 257 -19.34 19.74 17.44
N PRO A 258 -18.93 21.01 17.66
CA PRO A 258 -19.17 22.08 16.69
C PRO A 258 -18.42 21.86 15.37
N THR A 259 -18.90 22.47 14.29
CA THR A 259 -18.34 22.24 12.93
C THR A 259 -16.87 22.66 12.84
N GLU A 260 -16.47 23.72 13.54
CA GLU A 260 -15.09 24.19 13.63
C GLU A 260 -14.16 23.13 14.22
N PHE A 261 -14.65 22.35 15.18
CA PHE A 261 -13.92 21.22 15.72
C PHE A 261 -13.79 20.10 14.68
N LEU A 262 -14.88 19.74 13.99
CA LEU A 262 -14.87 18.72 12.93
C LEU A 262 -13.91 19.05 11.79
N ASN A 263 -13.86 20.33 11.39
CA ASN A 263 -12.99 20.83 10.33
C ASN A 263 -11.49 20.65 10.64
N ASN A 264 -11.12 20.57 11.93
CA ASN A 264 -9.73 20.37 12.36
C ASN A 264 -9.33 18.88 12.45
N LEU A 265 -10.27 17.96 12.22
CA LEU A 265 -10.00 16.52 12.28
C LEU A 265 -9.43 16.00 10.95
N SER A 266 -8.30 15.29 11.06
CA SER A 266 -7.66 14.56 9.95
C SER A 266 -7.80 13.05 10.14
N PHE A 267 -8.13 12.35 9.05
CA PHE A 267 -8.40 10.92 9.06
C PHE A 267 -7.68 10.21 7.93
N ASN A 268 -7.18 9.01 8.21
CA ASN A 268 -6.50 8.20 7.22
C ASN A 268 -7.43 7.85 6.05
N GLY A 269 -6.99 8.17 4.83
CA GLY A 269 -7.77 7.90 3.62
C GLY A 269 -9.00 8.80 3.45
N CYS A 270 -9.18 9.84 4.26
CA CYS A 270 -10.15 10.90 4.02
C CYS A 270 -9.39 12.16 3.57
N PRO A 271 -9.91 12.95 2.61
CA PRO A 271 -9.35 14.26 2.30
C PRO A 271 -9.44 15.21 3.49
N GLU A 272 -8.50 16.16 3.55
CA GLU A 272 -8.51 17.25 4.52
C GLU A 272 -9.70 18.19 4.32
N HIS A 273 -10.06 18.92 5.37
CA HIS A 273 -11.11 19.94 5.31
C HIS A 273 -10.79 20.99 4.23
N GLN A 274 -9.56 21.51 4.25
CA GLN A 274 -9.06 22.47 3.28
C GLN A 274 -8.15 21.77 2.26
N ILE A 275 -8.45 21.93 0.97
CA ILE A 275 -7.58 21.49 -0.13
C ILE A 275 -7.22 22.69 -0.99
N ASP A 276 -5.94 23.00 -1.06
CA ASP A 276 -5.38 24.00 -1.97
C ASP A 276 -4.86 23.32 -3.25
N LEU A 277 -5.22 23.86 -4.41
CA LEU A 277 -4.80 23.33 -5.71
C LEU A 277 -4.44 24.44 -6.69
N LYS A 278 -3.57 24.09 -7.64
CA LYS A 278 -3.28 24.87 -8.84
C LYS A 278 -3.44 23.97 -10.07
N VAL A 279 -3.62 24.58 -11.24
CA VAL A 279 -3.59 23.85 -12.51
C VAL A 279 -2.18 23.27 -12.70
N PHE A 280 -2.09 22.10 -13.34
CA PHE A 280 -0.89 21.28 -13.52
C PHE A 280 -0.35 20.57 -12.28
N THR A 281 -1.03 20.70 -11.14
CA THR A 281 -0.65 19.94 -9.94
C THR A 281 -1.03 18.46 -10.07
N PRO A 282 -0.13 17.51 -9.73
CA PRO A 282 -0.43 16.10 -9.65
C PRO A 282 -1.23 15.82 -8.37
N ILE A 283 -2.33 15.11 -8.54
CA ILE A 283 -3.20 14.64 -7.46
C ILE A 283 -3.36 13.12 -7.55
N MET A 284 -3.77 12.50 -6.45
CA MET A 284 -4.07 11.07 -6.36
C MET A 284 -5.48 10.88 -5.83
N LEU A 285 -6.24 9.96 -6.43
CA LEU A 285 -7.56 9.56 -5.94
C LEU A 285 -7.46 8.74 -4.66
N LEU A 286 -8.37 8.99 -3.73
CA LEU A 286 -8.48 8.33 -2.43
C LEU A 286 -9.56 7.23 -2.38
N ARG A 287 -10.41 7.15 -3.41
CA ARG A 287 -11.54 6.23 -3.51
C ARG A 287 -11.67 5.67 -4.92
N ASN A 288 -12.25 4.48 -5.00
CA ASN A 288 -12.73 3.94 -6.27
C ASN A 288 -14.00 4.70 -6.63
N LEU A 289 -13.98 5.41 -7.75
CA LEU A 289 -15.16 6.12 -8.28
C LEU A 289 -15.75 5.37 -9.45
N ASN A 290 -14.90 4.92 -10.36
CA ASN A 290 -15.29 4.13 -11.52
C ASN A 290 -14.05 3.37 -12.05
N PRO A 291 -13.83 2.12 -11.59
CA PRO A 291 -12.68 1.32 -11.99
C PRO A 291 -12.61 1.04 -13.49
N ASP A 292 -13.76 0.91 -14.17
CA ASP A 292 -13.85 0.58 -15.60
C ASP A 292 -13.25 1.65 -16.50
N ILE A 293 -13.16 2.89 -16.00
CA ILE A 293 -12.54 4.00 -16.71
C ILE A 293 -11.22 4.46 -16.08
N GLY A 294 -10.67 3.69 -15.12
CA GLY A 294 -9.39 3.96 -14.48
C GLY A 294 -9.45 4.83 -13.22
N LEU A 295 -10.64 5.18 -12.69
CA LEU A 295 -10.79 5.98 -11.48
C LEU A 295 -10.81 5.09 -10.23
N CYS A 296 -9.64 4.57 -9.90
CA CYS A 296 -9.38 3.75 -8.71
C CYS A 296 -8.65 4.56 -7.63
N ASN A 297 -8.69 4.07 -6.40
CA ASN A 297 -7.82 4.54 -5.32
C ASN A 297 -6.36 4.37 -5.74
N GLY A 298 -5.56 5.43 -5.59
CA GLY A 298 -4.17 5.46 -6.03
C GLY A 298 -3.96 5.96 -7.46
N THR A 299 -5.01 6.08 -8.29
CA THR A 299 -4.87 6.66 -9.63
C THR A 299 -4.36 8.09 -9.53
N ARG A 300 -3.25 8.37 -10.22
CA ARG A 300 -2.64 9.69 -10.29
C ARG A 300 -3.22 10.47 -11.47
N LEU A 301 -3.46 11.76 -11.26
CA LEU A 301 -4.03 12.66 -12.25
C LEU A 301 -3.23 13.96 -12.27
N MET A 302 -2.99 14.53 -13.44
CA MET A 302 -2.58 15.93 -13.57
C MET A 302 -3.83 16.80 -13.66
N VAL A 303 -3.97 17.79 -12.78
CA VAL A 303 -5.07 18.75 -12.84
C VAL A 303 -4.95 19.62 -14.10
N ILE A 304 -6.00 19.70 -14.91
CA ILE A 304 -6.06 20.57 -16.09
C ILE A 304 -7.11 21.68 -15.96
N TYR A 305 -8.08 21.51 -15.05
CA TYR A 305 -9.11 22.52 -14.80
C TYR A 305 -9.66 22.41 -13.37
N LEU A 306 -9.80 23.55 -12.73
CA LEU A 306 -10.35 23.73 -11.39
C LEU A 306 -11.70 24.45 -11.50
N GLY A 307 -12.78 23.67 -11.37
CA GLY A 307 -14.15 24.18 -11.35
C GLY A 307 -14.73 24.21 -9.94
N HIS A 308 -15.89 24.86 -9.77
CA HIS A 308 -16.57 24.91 -8.47
C HIS A 308 -17.07 23.52 -8.02
N TYR A 309 -17.66 22.75 -8.94
CA TYR A 309 -18.29 21.46 -8.63
C TYR A 309 -17.47 20.23 -9.07
N VAL A 310 -16.57 20.41 -10.03
CA VAL A 310 -15.76 19.35 -10.62
C VAL A 310 -14.33 19.80 -10.85
N ILE A 311 -13.39 18.89 -10.62
CA ILE A 311 -11.99 19.03 -11.04
C ILE A 311 -11.81 18.15 -12.27
N ARG A 312 -11.22 18.68 -13.35
CA ARG A 312 -10.82 17.83 -14.48
C ARG A 312 -9.33 17.55 -14.41
N GLY A 313 -8.97 16.31 -14.68
CA GLY A 313 -7.58 15.88 -14.73
C GLY A 313 -7.34 14.86 -15.83
N VAL A 314 -6.07 14.68 -16.16
CA VAL A 314 -5.58 13.67 -17.10
C VAL A 314 -4.95 12.54 -16.30
N ILE A 315 -5.36 11.29 -16.53
CA ILE A 315 -4.76 10.11 -15.88
C ILE A 315 -3.28 10.01 -16.26
N MET A 316 -2.45 9.75 -15.26
CA MET A 316 -0.99 9.63 -15.37
C MET A 316 -0.57 8.18 -15.14
N GLY A 317 -0.08 7.54 -16.20
CA GLY A 317 0.43 6.17 -16.23
C GLY A 317 -0.65 5.08 -16.26
N GLY A 318 -0.19 3.84 -16.44
CA GLY A 318 -1.05 2.65 -16.48
C GLY A 318 -1.89 2.54 -17.76
N THR A 319 -2.91 1.67 -17.74
CA THR A 319 -3.73 1.32 -18.91
C THR A 319 -4.56 2.49 -19.45
N PHE A 320 -4.86 3.48 -18.61
CA PHE A 320 -5.74 4.62 -18.95
C PHE A 320 -4.96 5.93 -19.09
N ASP A 321 -3.64 5.87 -19.26
CA ASP A 321 -2.78 7.04 -19.40
C ASP A 321 -3.27 8.02 -20.49
N GLY A 322 -3.20 9.32 -20.21
CA GLY A 322 -3.65 10.38 -21.12
C GLY A 322 -5.17 10.60 -21.17
N LYS A 323 -5.99 9.75 -20.53
CA LYS A 323 -7.45 9.93 -20.52
C LYS A 323 -7.87 11.10 -19.63
N THR A 324 -8.67 12.00 -20.18
CA THR A 324 -9.28 13.10 -19.42
C THR A 324 -10.54 12.64 -18.68
N VAL A 325 -10.64 13.01 -17.41
CA VAL A 325 -11.71 12.62 -16.49
C VAL A 325 -12.16 13.79 -15.62
N ALA A 326 -13.36 13.71 -15.07
CA ALA A 326 -13.90 14.70 -14.13
C ALA A 326 -14.13 14.05 -12.76
N ILE A 327 -13.65 14.71 -11.71
CA ILE A 327 -13.75 14.26 -10.32
C ILE A 327 -14.76 15.15 -9.60
N PRO A 328 -15.92 14.62 -9.18
CA PRO A 328 -16.87 15.34 -8.35
C PRO A 328 -16.51 15.26 -6.86
N ARG A 329 -17.15 16.11 -6.06
CA ARG A 329 -17.20 15.91 -4.61
C ARG A 329 -18.07 14.71 -4.26
N ILE A 330 -17.61 13.89 -3.32
CA ILE A 330 -18.38 12.77 -2.77
C ILE A 330 -18.54 12.96 -1.25
N VAL A 331 -19.48 12.23 -0.66
CA VAL A 331 -19.59 12.12 0.80
C VAL A 331 -18.74 10.94 1.26
N LEU A 332 -17.84 11.18 2.20
CA LEU A 332 -17.03 10.16 2.86
C LEU A 332 -17.54 9.99 4.29
N ASN A 333 -17.96 8.77 4.62
CA ASN A 333 -18.27 8.41 6.00
C ASN A 333 -16.97 7.95 6.68
N VAL A 334 -16.65 8.56 7.81
CA VAL A 334 -15.46 8.24 8.60
C VAL A 334 -15.91 7.76 9.97
N ASN A 335 -15.66 6.50 10.24
CA ASN A 335 -15.85 5.87 11.54
C ASN A 335 -14.48 5.56 12.11
N ASP A 336 -14.02 6.38 13.07
CA ASP A 336 -12.72 6.26 13.70
C ASP A 336 -12.91 6.02 15.19
N HIS A 337 -12.38 4.92 15.72
CA HIS A 337 -12.59 4.48 17.10
C HIS A 337 -12.14 5.49 18.16
N ARG A 338 -11.32 6.48 17.79
CA ARG A 338 -10.92 7.58 18.68
C ARG A 338 -12.07 8.55 18.98
N TRP A 339 -13.15 8.49 18.20
CA TRP A 339 -14.28 9.41 18.29
C TRP A 339 -15.59 8.66 18.48
N PRO A 340 -16.51 9.16 19.33
CA PRO A 340 -17.79 8.50 19.60
C PRO A 340 -18.86 8.79 18.53
N PHE A 341 -18.47 9.24 17.34
CA PHE A 341 -19.36 9.64 16.26
C PHE A 341 -18.83 9.18 14.91
N VAL A 342 -19.72 9.10 13.93
CA VAL A 342 -19.36 8.92 12.52
C VAL A 342 -19.42 10.27 11.82
N LEU A 343 -18.30 10.72 11.27
CA LEU A 343 -18.23 11.95 10.50
C LEU A 343 -18.67 11.69 9.06
N LYS A 344 -19.52 12.54 8.50
CA LYS A 344 -19.81 12.66 7.06
C LYS A 344 -19.08 13.88 6.53
N ARG A 345 -18.03 13.67 5.72
CA ARG A 345 -17.26 14.75 5.06
C ARG A 345 -17.57 14.77 3.57
N ARG A 346 -18.17 15.85 3.06
CA ARG A 346 -18.37 16.07 1.62
C ARG A 346 -17.20 16.86 1.02
N GLN A 347 -16.37 16.20 0.23
CA GLN A 347 -15.15 16.79 -0.35
C GLN A 347 -14.73 16.06 -1.64
N PHE A 348 -13.83 16.66 -2.43
CA PHE A 348 -13.16 15.93 -3.52
C PHE A 348 -12.29 14.81 -2.94
N PRO A 349 -12.43 13.56 -3.41
CA PRO A 349 -11.71 12.41 -2.86
C PRO A 349 -10.28 12.33 -3.39
N ILE A 350 -9.50 13.39 -3.20
CA ILE A 350 -8.16 13.55 -3.76
C ILE A 350 -7.16 14.05 -2.71
N ARG A 351 -5.89 13.87 -2.99
CA ARG A 351 -4.77 14.51 -2.28
C ARG A 351 -3.67 14.91 -3.26
N LEU A 352 -2.83 15.86 -2.90
CA LEU A 352 -1.60 16.18 -3.62
C LEU A 352 -0.68 14.95 -3.72
N CYS A 353 0.07 14.84 -4.82
CA CYS A 353 0.84 13.64 -5.16
C CYS A 353 2.22 13.94 -5.75
N TYR A 354 2.96 14.91 -5.19
CA TYR A 354 4.41 15.00 -5.40
C TYR A 354 5.19 14.08 -4.45
N ALA A 355 4.63 13.89 -3.25
CA ALA A 355 5.08 12.91 -2.28
C ALA A 355 3.94 11.98 -1.89
N MET A 356 4.29 10.76 -1.52
CA MET A 356 3.38 9.76 -0.95
C MET A 356 4.07 8.98 0.16
N THR A 357 3.31 8.24 0.95
CA THR A 357 3.95 7.36 1.93
C THR A 357 4.59 6.18 1.21
N ILE A 358 5.65 5.59 1.79
CA ILE A 358 6.28 4.37 1.25
C ILE A 358 5.23 3.27 1.02
N ASN A 359 4.28 3.13 1.94
CA ASN A 359 3.23 2.11 1.82
C ASN A 359 2.27 2.41 0.65
N LYS A 360 2.06 3.69 0.30
CA LYS A 360 1.24 4.07 -0.85
C LYS A 360 1.96 3.90 -2.20
N SER A 361 3.29 3.90 -2.21
CA SER A 361 4.07 3.65 -3.43
C SER A 361 4.17 2.15 -3.78
N GLN A 362 3.77 1.28 -2.85
CA GLN A 362 3.78 -0.17 -3.04
C GLN A 362 3.01 -0.61 -4.29
N GLY A 363 3.66 -1.42 -5.12
CA GLY A 363 3.12 -1.86 -6.41
C GLY A 363 3.26 -0.86 -7.56
N GLN A 364 3.80 0.35 -7.32
CA GLN A 364 4.11 1.32 -8.37
C GLN A 364 5.58 1.22 -8.79
N THR A 365 5.87 1.42 -10.08
CA THR A 365 7.23 1.54 -10.58
C THR A 365 7.44 2.93 -11.13
N LEU A 366 8.53 3.57 -10.71
CA LEU A 366 8.90 4.95 -11.03
C LEU A 366 10.32 4.97 -11.60
N HIS A 367 10.65 5.98 -12.41
CA HIS A 367 12.01 6.15 -12.92
C HIS A 367 12.91 6.86 -11.91
N SER A 368 12.36 7.82 -11.14
CA SER A 368 13.11 8.55 -10.13
C SER A 368 12.35 8.61 -8.80
N VAL A 369 13.00 8.20 -7.71
CA VAL A 369 12.42 8.18 -6.37
C VAL A 369 13.39 8.79 -5.37
N GLY A 370 12.89 9.78 -4.62
CA GLY A 370 13.58 10.30 -3.44
C GLY A 370 12.98 9.68 -2.18
N VAL A 371 13.80 8.99 -1.39
CA VAL A 371 13.41 8.44 -0.10
C VAL A 371 13.79 9.47 0.97
N TYR A 372 12.78 10.13 1.56
CA TYR A 372 12.96 11.10 2.63
C TYR A 372 12.74 10.45 3.99
N LEU A 373 13.81 10.31 4.78
CA LEU A 373 13.81 9.70 6.10
C LEU A 373 14.27 10.70 7.16
N PRO A 374 13.40 11.64 7.60
CA PRO A 374 13.69 12.49 8.74
C PRO A 374 13.70 11.71 10.06
N LYS A 375 13.08 10.53 10.06
CA LYS A 375 13.20 9.47 11.06
C LYS A 375 13.37 8.14 10.31
N PRO A 376 13.99 7.13 10.92
CA PRO A 376 14.07 5.79 10.34
C PRO A 376 12.69 5.20 10.02
N VAL A 377 12.65 4.22 9.11
CA VAL A 377 11.46 3.40 8.90
C VAL A 377 11.08 2.66 10.19
N PHE A 378 9.80 2.36 10.36
CA PHE A 378 9.25 1.80 11.60
C PHE A 378 8.50 0.49 11.40
N SER A 379 8.47 -0.03 10.17
CA SER A 379 7.77 -1.26 9.83
C SER A 379 8.67 -2.19 9.02
N HIS A 380 8.47 -3.49 9.24
CA HIS A 380 9.11 -4.55 8.48
C HIS A 380 8.93 -4.35 6.96
N GLY A 381 10.00 -4.59 6.19
CA GLY A 381 10.01 -4.51 4.73
C GLY A 381 9.80 -3.11 4.14
N GLN A 382 9.54 -2.08 4.95
CA GLN A 382 9.23 -0.74 4.47
C GLN A 382 10.37 -0.13 3.65
N LEU A 383 11.62 -0.29 4.11
CA LEU A 383 12.78 0.19 3.36
C LEU A 383 12.94 -0.52 2.02
N TYR A 384 12.70 -1.84 1.97
CA TYR A 384 12.68 -2.61 0.74
C TYR A 384 11.60 -2.10 -0.23
N VAL A 385 10.38 -1.82 0.27
CA VAL A 385 9.30 -1.25 -0.55
C VAL A 385 9.76 0.06 -1.18
N ALA A 386 10.41 0.95 -0.44
CA ALA A 386 10.92 2.22 -0.97
C ALA A 386 11.96 2.03 -2.08
N ILE A 387 12.96 1.17 -1.85
CA ILE A 387 14.07 0.92 -2.80
C ILE A 387 13.57 0.25 -4.07
N SER A 388 12.67 -0.73 -3.95
CA SER A 388 12.13 -1.51 -5.09
C SER A 388 11.18 -0.73 -6.00
N ARG A 389 10.94 0.56 -5.74
CA ARG A 389 10.10 1.41 -6.61
C ARG A 389 10.82 1.83 -7.89
N VAL A 390 12.15 1.76 -7.94
CA VAL A 390 12.94 2.13 -9.12
C VAL A 390 13.49 0.91 -9.85
N LYS A 391 13.72 1.06 -11.15
CA LYS A 391 14.37 0.02 -11.99
C LYS A 391 15.89 0.11 -12.02
N SER A 392 16.49 1.21 -11.57
CA SER A 392 17.94 1.42 -11.60
C SER A 392 18.41 2.21 -10.39
N ALA A 393 19.64 1.96 -9.94
CA ALA A 393 20.26 2.69 -8.83
C ALA A 393 20.37 4.20 -9.12
N ALA A 394 20.58 4.59 -10.38
CA ALA A 394 20.64 5.99 -10.79
C ALA A 394 19.35 6.77 -10.51
N GLY A 395 18.20 6.07 -10.55
CA GLY A 395 16.89 6.64 -10.23
C GLY A 395 16.61 6.79 -8.74
N LEU A 396 17.46 6.27 -7.86
CA LEU A 396 17.23 6.29 -6.42
C LEU A 396 18.07 7.36 -5.74
N ARG A 397 17.46 8.12 -4.84
CA ARG A 397 18.16 9.05 -3.95
C ARG A 397 17.59 8.97 -2.55
N PHE A 398 18.44 9.20 -1.56
CA PHE A 398 18.10 9.20 -0.15
C PHE A 398 18.44 10.55 0.47
N LEU A 399 17.51 11.10 1.24
CA LEU A 399 17.81 12.14 2.21
C LEU A 399 17.43 11.63 3.59
N ILE A 400 18.45 11.28 4.36
CA ILE A 400 18.30 10.74 5.72
C ILE A 400 18.81 11.79 6.69
N LEU A 401 18.05 12.04 7.74
CA LEU A 401 18.44 12.97 8.79
C LEU A 401 18.71 12.21 10.09
N ASN A 402 19.69 12.68 10.86
CA ASN A 402 19.85 12.27 12.25
C ASN A 402 18.91 13.07 13.18
N ASP A 403 18.99 12.83 14.49
CA ASP A 403 18.15 13.51 15.48
C ASP A 403 18.35 15.04 15.50
N ASP A 404 19.55 15.51 15.13
CA ASP A 404 19.91 16.93 15.00
C ASP A 404 19.46 17.54 13.65
N LYS A 405 18.73 16.79 12.83
CA LYS A 405 18.26 17.15 11.48
C LYS A 405 19.39 17.44 10.47
N THR A 406 20.58 16.90 10.69
CA THR A 406 21.70 16.97 9.73
C THR A 406 21.75 15.72 8.86
N PRO A 407 22.33 15.79 7.65
CA PRO A 407 22.50 14.63 6.78
C PRO A 407 23.17 13.47 7.49
N PHE A 408 22.61 12.31 7.27
CA PHE A 408 23.15 11.05 7.72
C PHE A 408 23.11 10.04 6.58
N ASN A 409 23.87 8.97 6.71
CA ASN A 409 23.91 7.89 5.71
C ASN A 409 23.55 6.53 6.30
N HIS A 410 23.04 6.46 7.53
CA HIS A 410 22.52 5.22 8.10
C HIS A 410 21.02 5.31 8.39
N THR A 411 20.32 4.20 8.20
CA THR A 411 18.91 4.06 8.59
C THR A 411 18.66 2.66 9.15
N ARG A 412 17.54 2.49 9.85
CA ARG A 412 17.14 1.18 10.36
C ARG A 412 16.57 0.33 9.22
N ASN A 413 17.00 -0.92 9.16
CA ASN A 413 16.35 -1.94 8.37
C ASN A 413 15.65 -2.91 9.33
N ILE A 414 14.32 -2.94 9.28
CA ILE A 414 13.51 -3.83 10.11
C ILE A 414 13.19 -5.03 9.22
N VAL A 415 13.85 -6.15 9.48
CA VAL A 415 13.70 -7.42 8.74
C VAL A 415 13.78 -8.60 9.71
N TYR A 416 12.94 -9.62 9.52
CA TYR A 416 13.07 -10.91 10.19
C TYR A 416 14.30 -11.65 9.64
N SER A 417 15.30 -11.89 10.49
CA SER A 417 16.60 -12.44 10.11
C SER A 417 16.59 -13.96 9.87
N GLU A 418 15.54 -14.64 10.33
CA GLU A 418 15.40 -16.10 10.29
C GLU A 418 15.22 -16.66 8.88
N ALA A 419 14.88 -15.83 7.89
CA ALA A 419 14.85 -16.23 6.49
C ALA A 419 16.24 -16.49 5.89
N PHE A 420 17.31 -16.01 6.52
CA PHE A 420 18.67 -16.00 5.95
C PHE A 420 19.66 -16.89 6.69
N THR A 421 19.27 -17.47 7.83
CA THR A 421 20.17 -18.28 8.67
C THR A 421 20.35 -19.72 8.19
N ASP A 422 19.44 -20.25 7.35
CA ASP A 422 19.42 -21.67 6.93
C ASP A 422 19.35 -21.88 5.39
N LEU A 423 19.71 -20.89 4.58
CA LEU A 423 19.74 -20.98 3.11
C LEU A 423 21.12 -21.33 2.54
#